data_AF-A0A7L2V954-F1
#
_entry.id   AF-A0A7L2V954-F1
#
_cell.length_a   1.000
_cell.length_b   1.000
_cell.length_c   1.000
_cell.angle_alpha   90.00
_cell.angle_beta   90.00
_cell.angle_gamma   90.00
#
_symmetry.space_group_name_H-M   'P 1'
#
loop_
_entity.id
_entity.type
_entity.pdbx_description
1 polymer ?
#
loop_
_entity_poly.entity_id
_entity_poly.type
_entity_poly.pdbx_seq_one_letter_code
_entity_poly.pdbx_strand_id
1 'polypeptide(L)'
;NKRRIVFPDNGRRWKDWKQASMFYTGNRIKTTKYTWFTFLPKNLFEQFHRLGNLYFFFLLVLNWFPQIEVFHREITMLPLIVVLLASMIKDAFEDYRKYQFDKMINSSKTRVYDR
;
A
#
# COMPACT_ATOMS: atom_id res chain seq x y z
N ASN A 1 -28.66 -1.94 -9.91
CA ASN A 1 -28.37 -0.48 -9.94
C ASN A 1 -28.13 0.05 -8.53
N LYS A 2 -26.88 0.10 -8.03
CA LYS A 2 -26.58 0.69 -6.71
C LYS A 2 -26.51 2.21 -6.85
N ARG A 3 -27.53 2.93 -6.38
CA ARG A 3 -27.54 4.39 -6.33
C ARG A 3 -26.60 4.85 -5.20
N ARG A 4 -25.53 5.57 -5.56
CA ARG A 4 -24.62 6.22 -4.60
C ARG A 4 -25.13 7.65 -4.41
N ILE A 5 -25.54 8.00 -3.18
CA ILE A 5 -25.96 9.36 -2.86
C ILE A 5 -24.69 10.19 -2.68
N VAL A 6 -24.52 11.22 -3.52
CA VAL A 6 -23.39 12.14 -3.47
C VAL A 6 -23.95 13.51 -3.13
N PHE A 7 -23.46 14.11 -2.06
CA PHE A 7 -23.88 15.43 -1.60
C PHE A 7 -22.89 16.49 -2.13
N PRO A 8 -23.36 17.62 -2.70
CA PRO A 8 -22.48 18.65 -3.22
C PRO A 8 -21.98 19.54 -2.09
N ASP A 9 -20.67 19.82 -2.08
CA ASP A 9 -20.08 20.87 -1.23
C ASP A 9 -20.32 22.26 -1.86
N ASN A 10 -21.59 22.62 -2.06
CA ASN A 10 -21.98 23.96 -2.52
C ASN A 10 -22.25 24.82 -1.27
N GLY A 11 -21.34 25.73 -0.97
CA GLY A 11 -21.26 26.51 0.28
C GLY A 11 -22.50 27.32 0.72
N ARG A 12 -23.60 27.32 -0.05
CA ARG A 12 -24.88 27.93 0.34
C ARG A 12 -25.58 27.23 1.52
N ARG A 13 -25.28 25.96 1.78
CA ARG A 13 -25.95 25.15 2.83
C ARG A 13 -25.00 24.51 3.86
N TRP A 14 -23.80 25.06 4.02
CA TRP A 14 -22.68 24.44 4.75
C TRP A 14 -23.00 23.99 6.20
N LYS A 15 -23.88 24.70 6.91
CA LYS A 15 -24.26 24.35 8.29
C LYS A 15 -25.10 23.07 8.35
N ASP A 16 -26.10 22.94 7.46
CA ASP A 16 -26.93 21.74 7.34
C ASP A 16 -26.07 20.55 6.86
N TRP A 17 -25.13 20.80 5.94
CA TRP A 17 -24.22 19.78 5.41
C TRP A 17 -23.33 19.19 6.49
N LYS A 18 -22.68 20.03 7.30
CA LYS A 18 -21.73 19.57 8.33
C LYS A 18 -22.42 18.68 9.38
N GLN A 19 -23.69 18.98 9.68
CA GLN A 19 -24.49 18.20 10.63
C GLN A 19 -24.96 16.86 10.04
N ALA A 20 -25.40 16.84 8.78
CA ALA A 20 -25.81 15.61 8.11
C ALA A 20 -24.61 14.69 7.77
N SER A 21 -23.48 15.25 7.33
CA SER A 21 -22.27 14.50 6.99
C SER A 21 -21.54 13.94 8.20
N MET A 22 -21.84 14.40 9.42
CA MET A 22 -21.19 13.93 10.64
C MET A 22 -21.38 12.42 10.86
N PHE A 23 -22.47 11.85 10.31
CA PHE A 23 -22.78 10.42 10.39
C PHE A 23 -22.25 9.59 9.21
N TYR A 24 -21.61 10.21 8.21
CA TYR A 24 -21.16 9.52 7.00
C TYR A 24 -19.67 9.72 6.72
N THR A 25 -19.01 8.63 6.34
CA THR A 25 -17.63 8.68 5.86
C THR A 25 -17.55 9.37 4.50
N GLY A 26 -16.48 10.13 4.27
CA GLY A 26 -16.27 10.85 3.01
C GLY A 26 -16.25 9.93 1.78
N ASN A 27 -16.52 10.51 0.61
CA ASN A 27 -16.69 9.77 -0.65
C ASN A 27 -15.37 9.35 -1.33
N ARG A 28 -14.23 9.55 -0.66
CA ARG A 28 -12.90 9.31 -1.24
C ARG A 28 -12.62 7.81 -1.33
N ILE A 29 -12.24 7.35 -2.52
CA ILE A 29 -11.78 5.99 -2.75
C ILE A 29 -10.26 5.96 -2.56
N LYS A 30 -9.77 4.97 -1.82
CA LYS A 30 -8.34 4.68 -1.69
C LYS A 30 -8.12 3.19 -1.91
N THR A 31 -7.42 2.85 -2.98
CA THR A 31 -7.04 1.48 -3.34
C THR A 31 -5.57 1.19 -3.03
N THR A 32 -4.78 2.20 -2.67
CA THR A 32 -3.39 2.00 -2.24
C THR A 32 -3.30 1.26 -0.91
N LYS A 33 -2.40 0.29 -0.87
CA LYS A 33 -2.20 -0.59 0.29
C LYS A 33 -1.23 0.01 1.30
N TYR A 34 -0.32 0.85 0.83
CA TYR A 34 0.74 1.43 1.62
C TYR A 34 0.56 2.95 1.81
N THR A 35 1.17 3.44 2.86
CA THR A 35 1.50 4.86 3.04
C THR A 35 3.01 4.99 3.04
N TRP A 36 3.55 6.19 2.83
CA TRP A 36 5.00 6.43 2.82
C TRP A 36 5.72 5.83 4.04
N PHE A 37 5.15 5.95 5.24
CA PHE A 37 5.73 5.40 6.47
C PHE A 37 5.48 3.91 6.67
N THR A 38 4.32 3.40 6.23
CA THR A 38 3.98 1.98 6.44
C THR A 38 4.49 1.07 5.33
N PHE A 39 5.04 1.62 4.25
CA PHE A 39 5.49 0.85 3.10
C PHE A 39 6.54 -0.18 3.50
N LEU A 40 7.65 0.28 4.09
CA LEU A 40 8.78 -0.58 4.45
C LEU A 40 8.38 -1.72 5.41
N PRO A 41 7.82 -1.45 6.62
CA PRO A 41 7.54 -2.52 7.58
C PRO A 41 6.48 -3.51 7.08
N LYS A 42 5.43 -3.02 6.42
CA LYS A 42 4.34 -3.87 5.93
C LYS A 42 4.75 -4.68 4.71
N ASN A 43 5.51 -4.09 3.80
CA ASN A 43 6.00 -4.79 2.62
C ASN A 43 6.98 -5.91 3.01
N LEU A 44 7.96 -5.62 3.88
CA LEU A 44 8.88 -6.64 4.40
C LEU A 44 8.13 -7.78 5.09
N PHE A 45 7.16 -7.46 5.95
CA PHE A 45 6.33 -8.47 6.59
C PHE A 45 5.66 -9.40 5.56
N GLU A 46 5.05 -8.84 4.52
CA GLU A 46 4.43 -9.62 3.44
C GLU A 46 5.43 -10.45 2.64
N GLN A 47 6.64 -9.93 2.42
CA GLN A 47 7.70 -10.67 1.74
C GLN A 47 8.17 -11.86 2.57
N PHE A 48 8.33 -11.71 3.89
CA PHE A 48 8.72 -12.82 4.78
C PHE A 48 7.61 -13.86 5.00
N HIS A 49 6.36 -13.59 4.61
CA HIS A 49 5.31 -14.62 4.58
C HIS A 49 5.44 -15.56 3.37
N ARG A 50 6.30 -15.24 2.39
CA ARG A 50 6.54 -16.10 1.24
C ARG A 50 7.58 -17.16 1.59
N LEU A 51 7.23 -18.43 1.41
CA LEU A 51 8.10 -19.58 1.71
C LEU A 51 9.48 -19.47 1.05
N GLY A 52 9.57 -18.94 -0.18
CA GLY A 52 10.85 -18.73 -0.87
C GLY A 52 11.80 -17.77 -0.14
N ASN A 53 11.26 -16.67 0.41
CA ASN A 53 12.06 -15.70 1.16
C ASN A 53 12.46 -16.25 2.53
N LEU A 54 11.58 -17.04 3.17
CA LEU A 54 11.91 -17.76 4.40
C LEU A 54 13.04 -18.77 4.19
N TYR A 55 13.02 -19.51 3.07
CA TYR A 55 14.09 -20.43 2.73
C TYR A 55 15.45 -19.73 2.66
N PHE A 56 15.56 -18.63 1.90
CA PHE A 56 16.81 -17.86 1.81
C PHE A 56 17.21 -17.25 3.15
N PHE A 57 16.24 -16.83 3.97
CA PHE A 57 16.49 -16.32 5.31
C PHE A 57 17.06 -17.41 6.24
N PHE A 58 16.50 -18.62 6.24
CA PHE A 58 17.04 -19.72 7.03
C PHE A 58 18.44 -20.13 6.57
N LEU A 59 18.69 -20.19 5.26
CA LEU A 59 20.03 -20.42 4.73
C LEU A 59 21.04 -19.38 5.22
N LEU A 60 20.63 -18.11 5.24
CA LEU A 60 21.46 -17.01 5.74
C LEU A 60 21.73 -17.11 7.24
N VAL A 61 20.72 -17.46 8.04
CA VAL A 61 20.88 -17.69 9.48
C VAL A 61 21.81 -18.87 9.75
N LEU A 62 21.67 -19.98 9.01
CA LEU A 62 22.54 -21.15 9.14
C LEU A 62 24.00 -20.83 8.78
N ASN A 63 24.23 -20.07 7.71
CA ASN A 63 25.58 -19.62 7.32
C ASN A 63 26.21 -18.63 8.31
N TRP A 64 25.43 -18.06 9.25
CA TRP A 64 25.99 -17.20 10.29
C TRP A 64 26.74 -18.00 11.37
N PHE A 65 26.41 -19.28 11.53
CA PHE A 65 27.11 -20.16 12.46
C PHE A 65 28.39 -20.70 11.80
N PRO A 66 29.59 -20.34 12.30
CA PRO A 66 30.85 -20.70 11.65
C PRO A 66 31.08 -22.23 11.55
N GLN A 67 30.38 -23.02 12.35
CA GLN A 67 30.42 -24.49 12.30
C GLN A 67 29.70 -25.09 11.08
N ILE A 68 28.80 -24.32 10.46
CA ILE A 68 27.92 -24.73 9.34
C ILE A 68 28.13 -23.81 8.12
N GLU A 69 29.12 -22.91 8.18
CA GLU A 69 29.42 -21.96 7.10
C GLU A 69 29.86 -22.71 5.83
N VAL A 70 29.13 -22.50 4.74
CA VAL A 70 29.46 -23.08 3.42
C VAL A 70 30.11 -22.04 2.52
N PHE A 71 29.71 -20.77 2.66
CA PHE A 71 30.20 -19.66 1.86
C PHE A 71 30.43 -18.43 2.74
N HIS A 72 31.27 -17.50 2.26
CA HIS A 72 31.45 -16.20 2.89
C HIS A 72 30.12 -15.47 3.09
N ARG A 73 29.96 -14.93 4.29
CA ARG A 73 28.74 -14.29 4.78
C ARG A 73 28.19 -13.24 3.80
N GLU A 74 29.04 -12.42 3.21
CA GLU A 74 28.66 -11.36 2.26
C GLU A 74 27.94 -11.93 1.02
N ILE A 75 28.45 -13.05 0.50
CA ILE A 75 27.94 -13.68 -0.73
C ILE A 75 26.59 -14.36 -0.45
N THR A 76 26.42 -14.94 0.75
CA THR A 76 25.16 -15.61 1.12
C THR A 76 23.98 -14.64 1.30
N MET A 77 24.24 -13.36 1.58
CA MET A 77 23.20 -12.34 1.73
C MET A 77 22.67 -11.79 0.40
N LEU A 78 23.48 -11.83 -0.66
CA LEU A 78 23.15 -11.26 -1.96
C LEU A 78 21.80 -11.74 -2.52
N PRO A 79 21.50 -13.06 -2.58
CA PRO A 79 20.25 -13.54 -3.16
C PRO A 79 19.02 -13.00 -2.43
N LEU A 80 19.05 -13.00 -1.08
CA LEU A 80 17.93 -12.50 -0.28
C LEU A 80 17.74 -11.00 -0.50
N ILE A 81 18.80 -10.21 -0.42
CA ILE A 81 18.73 -8.76 -0.59
C ILE A 81 18.19 -8.39 -1.98
N VAL A 82 18.69 -9.03 -3.03
CA VAL A 82 18.25 -8.76 -4.41
C VAL A 82 16.77 -9.07 -4.59
N VAL A 83 16.30 -10.23 -4.11
CA VAL A 83 14.88 -10.62 -4.23
C VAL A 83 13.97 -9.69 -3.45
N LEU A 84 14.35 -9.31 -2.22
CA LEU A 84 13.56 -8.40 -1.39
C LEU A 84 13.50 -7.00 -2.03
N LEU A 85 14.63 -6.45 -2.46
CA LEU A 85 14.71 -5.13 -3.10
C LEU A 85 13.92 -5.09 -4.42
N ALA A 86 14.09 -6.08 -5.30
CA ALA A 86 13.35 -6.14 -6.55
C ALA A 86 11.83 -6.21 -6.30
N SER A 87 11.41 -7.00 -5.32
CA SER A 87 10.00 -7.11 -4.92
C SER A 87 9.47 -5.81 -4.34
N MET A 88 10.25 -5.12 -3.49
CA MET A 88 9.87 -3.81 -2.94
C MET A 88 9.72 -2.76 -4.04
N ILE A 89 10.67 -2.68 -4.97
CA ILE A 89 10.61 -1.72 -6.09
C ILE A 89 9.36 -1.95 -6.93
N LYS A 90 9.07 -3.21 -7.27
CA LYS A 90 7.86 -3.59 -8.00
C LYS A 90 6.60 -3.14 -7.26
N ASP A 91 6.48 -3.48 -5.98
CA ASP A 91 5.31 -3.15 -5.18
C ASP A 91 5.13 -1.64 -5.00
N ALA A 92 6.22 -0.90 -4.83
CA ALA A 92 6.21 0.56 -4.75
C ALA A 92 5.68 1.19 -6.03
N PHE A 93 6.14 0.71 -7.20
CA PHE A 93 5.68 1.20 -8.49
C PHE A 93 4.19 0.90 -8.72
N GLU A 94 3.74 -0.31 -8.39
CA GLU A 94 2.34 -0.69 -8.49
C GLU A 94 1.44 0.17 -7.57
N ASP A 95 1.85 0.40 -6.32
CA ASP A 95 1.08 1.21 -5.37
C ASP A 95 1.07 2.69 -5.77
N TYR A 96 2.17 3.21 -6.33
CA TYR A 96 2.22 4.57 -6.88
C TYR A 96 1.28 4.76 -8.07
N ARG A 97 1.20 3.78 -8.97
CA ARG A 97 0.22 3.82 -10.08
C ARG A 97 -1.21 3.85 -9.55
N LYS A 98 -1.53 3.01 -8.55
CA LYS A 98 -2.85 3.03 -7.88
C LYS A 98 -3.14 4.39 -7.26
N TYR A 99 -2.16 5.02 -6.62
CA TYR A 99 -2.31 6.36 -6.07
C TYR A 99 -2.72 7.38 -7.14
N GLN A 100 -2.06 7.36 -8.30
CA GLN A 100 -2.38 8.28 -9.38
C GLN A 100 -3.79 8.04 -9.96
N PHE A 101 -4.19 6.78 -10.12
CA PHE A 101 -5.55 6.44 -10.52
C PHE A 101 -6.59 6.89 -9.50
N ASP A 102 -6.36 6.64 -8.21
CA ASP A 102 -7.24 7.10 -7.14
C ASP A 102 -7.36 8.63 -7.16
N LYS A 103 -6.26 9.36 -7.37
CA LYS A 103 -6.28 10.83 -7.47
C LYS A 103 -7.15 11.30 -8.64
N MET A 104 -6.97 10.71 -9.82
CA MET A 104 -7.74 11.04 -11.02
C MET A 104 -9.25 10.78 -10.83
N ILE A 105 -9.60 9.61 -10.27
CA ILE A 105 -11.00 9.23 -10.06
C ILE A 105 -11.66 10.12 -9.02
N ASN A 106 -10.98 10.40 -7.91
CA ASN A 106 -11.52 11.26 -6.84
C ASN A 106 -11.66 12.73 -7.27
N SER A 107 -10.90 13.20 -8.26
CA SER A 107 -11.02 14.55 -8.82
C SER A 107 -11.97 14.63 -10.02
N SER A 108 -12.66 13.54 -10.38
CA SER A 108 -13.55 13.53 -11.53
C SER A 108 -14.77 14.42 -11.31
N LYS A 109 -15.17 15.18 -12.34
CA LYS A 109 -16.34 16.06 -12.26
C LYS A 109 -17.61 15.22 -12.22
N THR A 110 -18.44 15.46 -11.19
CA THR A 110 -19.74 14.80 -11.05
C THR A 110 -20.85 15.85 -11.04
N ARG A 111 -21.96 15.55 -11.74
CA ARG A 111 -23.18 16.36 -11.61
C ARG A 111 -23.86 15.99 -10.31
N VAL A 112 -24.22 17.02 -9.55
CA VAL A 112 -24.98 16.84 -8.32
C VAL A 112 -26.29 17.58 -8.46
N TYR A 113 -27.38 16.96 -8.00
CA TYR A 113 -28.69 17.57 -8.03
C TYR A 113 -28.75 18.70 -6.99
N ASP A 114 -29.12 19.89 -7.45
CA ASP A 114 -29.39 21.07 -6.62
C ASP A 114 -30.88 21.39 -6.78
N ARG A 115 -31.61 21.47 -5.66
CA ARG A 115 -33.08 21.60 -5.63
C ARG A 115 -33.50 23.04 -5.37
#